data_AF-A0A842XVL8-F1
#
_entry.id   AF-A0A842XVL8-F1
#
_cell.length_a   1.000
_cell.length_b   1.000
_cell.length_c   1.000
_cell.angle_alpha   90.00
_cell.angle_beta   90.00
_cell.angle_gamma   90.00
#
_symmetry.space_group_name_H-M   'P 1'
#
loop_
_entity.id
_entity.type
_entity.pdbx_description
1 polymer ?
#
loop_
_entity_poly.entity_id
_entity_poly.type
_entity_poly.pdbx_seq_one_letter_code
_entity_poly.pdbx_strand_id
1 'polypeptide(L)'
;MHLPFSVNLTNDKGLLMCFLVGLIIRLIPELLAFPYPVGFDTIYYAAVMKGGVIWSHWSTFFTSTWLVYAVIVPLYSVLNVDPFLLLKVLAPVLYGLNVAGVYWFARKMLGWDVRMSLLAGGFFAVQLASLRISWDLLRNTLGLGILLFALPFIKRVDSKRGFVCFVLLSLLTVFAHEYAAVTLVAVVLGLVFWRFVKKRMGIENKRLVLAFSPALAVFLIGIYLRIFPIRYTVETNVISAGDVVRANVGGLFFLVNYLGVKTSVDYYGSYFNLVLNVLVLFGLLYLPYLFLVLKGFFKHSILNVWTGLLLAGSFGCLVVPFCALEYWHRWMFMLVFPFTFYAVNGLSELLRKCNCGNSMLGMSFSDRKVKGMFLLTVMMGSVYLATPVLMSTVNVGIFSVFPVCRYFSFAPTVPYEDV
;
A
#
# COMPACT_ATOMS: atom_id res chain seq x y z
N MET A 1 29.59 -10.79 12.05
CA MET A 1 29.89 -11.30 10.70
C MET A 1 30.18 -10.11 9.80
N HIS A 2 31.44 -9.94 9.36
CA HIS A 2 31.77 -8.93 8.34
C HIS A 2 31.44 -9.53 6.96
N LEU A 3 30.41 -9.01 6.30
CA LEU A 3 30.20 -9.24 4.87
C LEU A 3 31.21 -8.36 4.10
N PRO A 4 31.95 -8.91 3.12
CA PRO A 4 33.12 -8.25 2.52
C PRO A 4 32.76 -7.20 1.44
N PHE A 5 31.81 -6.31 1.73
CA PHE A 5 31.46 -5.18 0.88
C PHE A 5 31.18 -3.93 1.74
N SER A 6 32.26 -3.28 2.20
CA SER A 6 32.22 -1.96 2.84
C SER A 6 32.08 -0.84 1.81
N VAL A 7 31.08 -0.93 0.93
CA VAL A 7 30.75 0.15 -0.02
C VAL A 7 30.25 1.36 0.78
N ASN A 8 30.93 2.50 0.65
CA ASN A 8 30.52 3.78 1.24
C ASN A 8 29.30 4.35 0.49
N LEU A 9 28.15 3.72 0.71
CA LEU A 9 26.84 4.14 0.20
C LEU A 9 26.38 5.39 0.95
N THR A 10 26.49 6.54 0.28
CA THR A 10 25.83 7.78 0.71
C THR A 10 24.32 7.59 0.73
N ASN A 11 23.63 8.42 1.52
CA ASN A 11 22.17 8.35 1.73
C ASN A 11 21.38 8.28 0.41
N ASP A 12 21.85 9.00 -0.61
CA ASP A 12 21.07 9.25 -1.83
C ASP A 12 21.38 8.20 -2.91
N LYS A 13 22.60 7.63 -2.89
CA LYS A 13 22.91 6.38 -3.59
C LYS A 13 22.07 5.22 -3.04
N GLY A 14 21.85 5.16 -1.72
CA GLY A 14 20.97 4.16 -1.11
C GLY A 14 19.50 4.32 -1.54
N LEU A 15 19.01 5.55 -1.63
CA LEU A 15 17.66 5.84 -2.14
C LEU A 15 17.48 5.39 -3.59
N LEU A 16 18.46 5.72 -4.46
CA LEU A 16 18.46 5.30 -5.87
C LEU A 16 18.58 3.78 -6.01
N MET A 17 19.41 3.11 -5.19
CA MET A 17 19.52 1.65 -5.18
C MET A 17 18.18 0.99 -4.84
N CYS A 18 17.47 1.50 -3.83
CA CYS A 18 16.13 1.02 -3.49
C CYS A 18 15.11 1.27 -4.61
N PHE A 19 15.16 2.43 -5.29
CA PHE A 19 14.32 2.70 -6.46
C PHE A 19 14.54 1.67 -7.58
N LEU A 20 15.81 1.44 -7.95
CA LEU A 20 16.19 0.51 -9.02
C LEU A 20 15.85 -0.94 -8.67
N VAL A 21 16.06 -1.38 -7.43
CA VAL A 21 15.69 -2.72 -6.95
C VAL A 21 14.19 -2.94 -7.08
N GLY A 22 13.36 -1.97 -6.66
CA GLY A 22 11.90 -2.06 -6.84
C GLY A 22 11.49 -2.13 -8.30
N LEU A 23 12.02 -1.20 -9.12
CA LEU A 23 11.73 -1.15 -10.56
C LEU A 23 12.08 -2.47 -11.25
N ILE A 24 13.29 -2.99 -11.06
CA ILE A 24 13.74 -4.25 -11.67
C ILE A 24 12.86 -5.42 -11.24
N ILE A 25 12.56 -5.55 -9.94
CA ILE A 25 11.71 -6.65 -9.43
C ILE A 25 10.29 -6.58 -10.03
N ARG A 26 9.68 -5.39 -10.09
CA ARG A 26 8.31 -5.25 -10.64
C ARG A 26 8.25 -5.34 -12.17
N LEU A 27 9.37 -5.11 -12.87
CA LEU A 27 9.49 -5.28 -14.31
C LEU A 27 9.49 -6.76 -14.74
N ILE A 28 9.97 -7.68 -13.90
CA ILE A 28 9.99 -9.14 -14.18
C ILE A 28 8.63 -9.65 -14.69
N PRO A 29 7.50 -9.53 -13.96
CA PRO A 29 6.21 -10.02 -14.43
C PRO A 29 5.70 -9.29 -15.68
N GLU A 30 6.07 -8.04 -15.95
CA GLU A 30 5.64 -7.35 -17.18
C GLU A 30 6.33 -7.89 -18.44
N LEU A 31 7.60 -8.30 -18.31
CA LEU A 31 8.36 -8.97 -19.36
C LEU A 31 7.85 -10.40 -19.55
N LEU A 32 7.60 -11.14 -18.46
CA LEU A 32 7.10 -12.52 -18.51
C LEU A 32 5.66 -12.63 -19.02
N ALA A 33 4.83 -11.59 -18.85
CA ALA A 33 3.48 -11.53 -19.38
C ALA A 33 3.37 -10.97 -20.82
N PHE A 34 4.48 -10.51 -21.42
CA PHE A 34 4.44 -9.83 -22.72
C PHE A 34 3.85 -10.73 -23.83
N PRO A 35 2.92 -10.23 -24.67
CA PRO A 35 2.47 -8.83 -24.81
C PRO A 35 1.37 -8.39 -23.84
N TYR A 36 0.74 -9.31 -23.10
CA TYR A 36 -0.48 -9.07 -22.33
C TYR A 36 -0.28 -8.10 -21.14
N PRO A 37 -1.29 -7.28 -20.80
CA PRO A 37 -1.26 -6.43 -19.61
C PRO A 37 -1.42 -7.27 -18.33
N VAL A 38 -0.70 -6.87 -17.27
CA VAL A 38 -0.88 -7.42 -15.92
C VAL A 38 -1.84 -6.51 -15.14
N GLY A 39 -2.88 -7.08 -14.54
CA GLY A 39 -3.76 -6.43 -13.57
C GLY A 39 -5.12 -5.90 -14.07
N PHE A 40 -6.02 -5.67 -13.10
CA PHE A 40 -7.45 -5.30 -13.28
C PHE A 40 -7.64 -3.86 -13.75
N ASP A 41 -7.16 -2.90 -12.95
CA ASP A 41 -7.21 -1.47 -13.26
C ASP A 41 -6.54 -1.12 -14.62
N THR A 42 -5.64 -1.97 -15.12
CA THR A 42 -4.81 -1.72 -16.30
C THR A 42 -5.64 -1.51 -17.58
N ILE A 43 -6.82 -2.15 -17.68
CA ILE A 43 -7.78 -1.88 -18.76
C ILE A 43 -8.48 -0.52 -18.56
N TYR A 44 -8.84 -0.18 -17.32
CA TYR A 44 -9.47 1.11 -17.01
C TYR A 44 -8.51 2.28 -17.25
N TYR A 45 -7.24 2.18 -16.84
CA TYR A 45 -6.22 3.19 -17.15
C TYR A 45 -6.02 3.35 -18.66
N ALA A 46 -6.08 2.26 -19.44
CA ALA A 46 -6.04 2.31 -20.91
C ALA A 46 -7.27 3.01 -21.52
N ALA A 47 -8.47 2.80 -20.97
CA ALA A 47 -9.68 3.51 -21.39
C ALA A 47 -9.60 5.02 -21.08
N VAL A 48 -9.17 5.41 -19.87
CA VAL A 48 -8.99 6.82 -19.48
C VAL A 48 -7.95 7.53 -20.36
N MET A 49 -6.82 6.87 -20.67
CA MET A 49 -5.83 7.44 -21.60
C MET A 49 -6.40 7.69 -23.00
N LYS A 50 -7.18 6.74 -23.55
CA LYS A 50 -7.83 6.93 -24.86
C LYS A 50 -8.96 7.98 -24.83
N GLY A 51 -9.66 8.14 -23.71
CA GLY A 51 -10.70 9.15 -23.53
C GLY A 51 -10.18 10.56 -23.31
N GLY A 52 -8.94 10.73 -22.81
CA GLY A 52 -8.31 12.05 -22.59
C GLY A 52 -8.88 12.88 -21.42
N VAL A 53 -10.00 12.45 -20.83
CA VAL A 53 -10.69 13.18 -19.76
C VAL A 53 -10.14 12.79 -18.38
N ILE A 54 -9.48 13.75 -17.71
CA ILE A 54 -9.00 13.59 -16.32
C ILE A 54 -10.12 13.86 -15.31
N TRP A 55 -11.00 14.83 -15.61
CA TRP A 55 -12.16 15.19 -14.79
C TRP A 55 -13.39 15.34 -15.69
N SER A 56 -14.38 14.47 -15.52
CA SER A 56 -15.65 14.52 -16.26
C SER A 56 -16.59 15.64 -15.77
N HIS A 57 -16.42 16.08 -14.52
CA HIS A 57 -17.15 17.19 -13.91
C HIS A 57 -16.32 17.78 -12.76
N TRP A 58 -16.51 19.07 -12.43
CA TRP A 58 -15.66 19.77 -11.45
C TRP A 58 -15.66 19.12 -10.06
N SER A 59 -16.77 18.46 -9.66
CA SER A 59 -16.83 17.75 -8.37
C SER A 59 -15.87 16.56 -8.31
N THR A 60 -15.52 15.94 -9.43
CA THR A 60 -14.58 14.80 -9.50
C THR A 60 -13.13 15.18 -9.15
N PHE A 61 -12.80 16.48 -9.19
CA PHE A 61 -11.54 16.99 -8.63
C PHE A 61 -11.41 16.70 -7.12
N PHE A 62 -12.54 16.65 -6.40
CA PHE A 62 -12.61 16.37 -4.96
C PHE A 62 -13.08 14.95 -4.66
N THR A 63 -14.00 14.39 -5.46
CA THR A 63 -14.58 13.06 -5.20
C THR A 63 -13.80 11.91 -5.83
N SER A 64 -12.86 12.15 -6.75
CA SER A 64 -12.04 11.10 -7.39
C SER A 64 -10.54 11.28 -7.16
N THR A 65 -9.80 10.16 -7.17
CA THR A 65 -8.35 10.08 -6.94
C THR A 65 -7.59 10.19 -8.27
N TRP A 66 -7.45 11.41 -8.75
CA TRP A 66 -7.06 11.72 -10.13
C TRP A 66 -5.57 11.85 -10.43
N LEU A 67 -4.67 11.83 -9.42
CA LEU A 67 -3.24 12.16 -9.66
C LEU A 67 -2.56 11.21 -10.66
N VAL A 68 -2.94 9.92 -10.69
CA VAL A 68 -2.44 8.98 -11.72
C VAL A 68 -2.93 9.38 -13.11
N TYR A 69 -4.21 9.74 -13.26
CA TYR A 69 -4.78 10.17 -14.55
C TYR A 69 -4.07 11.41 -15.09
N ALA A 70 -3.79 12.39 -14.23
CA ALA A 70 -3.03 13.60 -14.58
C ALA A 70 -1.55 13.35 -14.92
N VAL A 71 -1.00 12.17 -14.62
CA VAL A 71 0.33 11.75 -15.09
C VAL A 71 0.22 10.97 -16.41
N ILE A 72 -0.69 10.00 -16.50
CA ILE A 72 -0.74 9.09 -17.67
C ILE A 72 -1.35 9.73 -18.91
N VAL A 73 -2.38 10.57 -18.77
CA VAL A 73 -3.07 11.18 -19.93
C VAL A 73 -2.13 12.11 -20.71
N PRO A 74 -1.39 13.05 -20.09
CA PRO A 74 -0.45 13.90 -20.82
C PRO A 74 0.77 13.13 -21.37
N LEU A 75 1.25 12.10 -20.66
CA LEU A 75 2.34 11.26 -21.17
C LEU A 75 1.89 10.46 -22.39
N TYR A 76 0.68 9.92 -22.39
CA TYR A 76 0.10 9.21 -23.52
C TYR A 76 -0.06 10.13 -24.75
N SER A 77 -0.62 11.34 -24.59
CA SER A 77 -0.82 12.26 -25.72
C SER A 77 0.47 12.82 -26.31
N VAL A 78 1.55 12.90 -25.53
CA VAL A 78 2.88 13.31 -26.03
C VAL A 78 3.61 12.15 -26.71
N LEU A 79 3.57 10.95 -26.13
CA LEU A 79 4.33 9.80 -26.62
C LEU A 79 3.63 9.03 -27.75
N ASN A 80 2.30 9.03 -27.81
CA ASN A 80 1.46 8.30 -28.76
C ASN A 80 1.81 6.80 -28.90
N VAL A 81 2.34 6.20 -27.83
CA VAL A 81 2.60 4.77 -27.68
C VAL A 81 1.35 4.01 -27.25
N ASP A 82 1.34 2.69 -27.41
CA ASP A 82 0.26 1.85 -26.88
C ASP A 82 0.05 2.06 -25.36
N PRO A 83 -1.21 2.19 -24.87
CA PRO A 83 -1.48 2.42 -23.45
C PRO A 83 -0.95 1.33 -22.52
N PHE A 84 -0.99 0.06 -22.93
CA PHE A 84 -0.47 -1.04 -22.12
C PHE A 84 1.06 -1.02 -22.07
N LEU A 85 1.74 -0.63 -23.16
CA LEU A 85 3.18 -0.40 -23.15
C LEU A 85 3.58 0.72 -22.18
N LEU A 86 2.83 1.83 -22.14
CA LEU A 86 3.07 2.91 -21.18
C LEU A 86 2.85 2.45 -19.72
N LEU A 87 1.80 1.67 -19.46
CA LEU A 87 1.53 1.11 -18.13
C LEU A 87 2.58 0.08 -17.69
N LYS A 88 3.11 -0.73 -18.63
CA LYS A 88 4.23 -1.66 -18.40
C LYS A 88 5.52 -0.98 -17.95
N VAL A 89 5.74 0.29 -18.32
CA VAL A 89 6.86 1.11 -17.81
C VAL A 89 6.48 1.80 -16.49
N LEU A 90 5.27 2.35 -16.40
CA LEU A 90 4.81 3.12 -15.26
C LEU A 90 4.70 2.30 -13.97
N ALA A 91 4.12 1.09 -14.02
CA ALA A 91 3.90 0.28 -12.82
C ALA A 91 5.22 -0.09 -12.09
N PRO A 92 6.28 -0.53 -12.80
CA PRO A 92 7.63 -0.64 -12.23
C PRO A 92 8.17 0.67 -11.62
N VAL A 93 7.98 1.82 -12.27
CA VAL A 93 8.45 3.13 -11.76
C VAL A 93 7.71 3.52 -10.46
N LEU A 94 6.39 3.32 -10.40
CA LEU A 94 5.58 3.58 -9.20
C LEU A 94 5.94 2.64 -8.04
N TYR A 95 6.29 1.39 -8.32
CA TYR A 95 6.78 0.47 -7.29
C TYR A 95 8.20 0.82 -6.82
N GLY A 96 9.11 1.18 -7.73
CA GLY A 96 10.42 1.72 -7.39
C GLY A 96 10.32 2.93 -6.45
N LEU A 97 9.37 3.84 -6.71
CA LEU A 97 9.07 4.97 -5.83
C LEU A 97 8.62 4.54 -4.42
N ASN A 98 7.88 3.44 -4.29
CA ASN A 98 7.51 2.88 -2.97
C ASN A 98 8.69 2.28 -2.23
N VAL A 99 9.52 1.48 -2.91
CA VAL A 99 10.73 0.90 -2.30
C VAL A 99 11.70 1.99 -1.84
N ALA A 100 11.85 3.06 -2.62
CA ALA A 100 12.58 4.27 -2.24
C ALA A 100 11.91 5.01 -1.06
N GLY A 101 10.58 5.10 -1.03
CA GLY A 101 9.81 5.66 0.08
C GLY A 101 10.02 4.91 1.40
N VAL A 102 10.06 3.57 1.37
CA VAL A 102 10.34 2.72 2.55
C VAL A 102 11.75 2.99 3.08
N TYR A 103 12.75 3.07 2.20
CA TYR A 103 14.12 3.47 2.55
C TYR A 103 14.16 4.89 3.16
N TRP A 104 13.47 5.85 2.54
CA TRP A 104 13.42 7.24 3.02
C TRP A 104 12.76 7.36 4.39
N PHE A 105 11.66 6.64 4.63
CA PHE A 105 10.99 6.58 5.92
C PHE A 105 11.91 5.96 6.99
N ALA A 106 12.58 4.83 6.70
CA ALA A 106 13.56 4.25 7.62
C ALA A 106 14.68 5.25 7.98
N ARG A 107 15.28 5.92 6.98
CA ARG A 107 16.36 6.90 7.18
C ARG A 107 15.94 8.16 7.91
N LYS A 108 14.78 8.74 7.57
CA LYS A 108 14.38 10.10 8.02
C LYS A 108 13.34 10.11 9.12
N MET A 109 12.45 9.11 9.19
CA MET A 109 11.52 8.94 10.30
C MET A 109 12.12 8.10 11.43
N LEU A 110 12.61 6.90 11.13
CA LEU A 110 13.06 5.96 12.16
C LEU A 110 14.51 6.21 12.61
N GLY A 111 15.30 6.92 11.80
CA GLY A 111 16.70 7.28 12.10
C GLY A 111 17.68 6.11 11.95
N TRP A 112 17.24 5.01 11.32
CA TRP A 112 18.06 3.83 11.08
C TRP A 112 19.24 4.13 10.15
N ASP A 113 20.28 3.31 10.23
CA ASP A 113 21.45 3.42 9.37
C ASP A 113 21.15 3.06 7.89
N VAL A 114 22.13 3.24 7.00
CA VAL A 114 21.97 2.94 5.57
C VAL A 114 21.71 1.46 5.33
N ARG A 115 22.34 0.54 6.08
CA ARG A 115 22.21 -0.92 5.89
C ARG A 115 20.84 -1.41 6.32
N MET A 116 20.33 -1.05 7.51
CA MET A 116 18.96 -1.40 7.90
C MET A 116 17.92 -0.78 6.95
N SER A 117 18.15 0.44 6.45
CA SER A 117 17.21 1.08 5.52
C SER A 117 17.21 0.41 4.14
N LEU A 118 18.36 0.00 3.63
CA LEU A 118 18.46 -0.83 2.41
C LEU A 118 17.80 -2.20 2.61
N LEU A 119 17.99 -2.83 3.78
CA LEU A 119 17.34 -4.09 4.13
C LEU A 119 15.82 -3.94 4.17
N ALA A 120 15.29 -2.81 4.65
CA ALA A 120 13.86 -2.51 4.64
C ALA A 120 13.30 -2.35 3.23
N GLY A 121 13.96 -1.57 2.37
CA GLY A 121 13.56 -1.47 0.96
C GLY A 121 13.61 -2.83 0.26
N GLY A 122 14.73 -3.55 0.36
CA GLY A 122 14.92 -4.86 -0.27
C GLY A 122 13.94 -5.93 0.22
N PHE A 123 13.64 -5.98 1.52
CA PHE A 123 12.65 -6.92 2.08
C PHE A 123 11.22 -6.55 1.68
N PHE A 124 10.87 -5.27 1.69
CA PHE A 124 9.58 -4.80 1.16
C PHE A 124 9.42 -5.14 -0.32
N ALA A 125 10.48 -5.00 -1.14
CA ALA A 125 10.42 -5.21 -2.58
C ALA A 125 10.10 -6.66 -3.01
N VAL A 126 10.24 -7.64 -2.11
CA VAL A 126 10.00 -9.08 -2.39
C VAL A 126 8.79 -9.66 -1.66
N GLN A 127 8.09 -8.88 -0.84
CA GLN A 127 6.92 -9.36 -0.09
C GLN A 127 5.70 -9.54 -0.99
N LEU A 128 4.98 -10.66 -0.82
CA LEU A 128 3.77 -10.97 -1.58
C LEU A 128 2.73 -9.83 -1.53
N ALA A 129 2.53 -9.22 -0.36
CA ALA A 129 1.54 -8.15 -0.17
C ALA A 129 1.89 -6.83 -0.89
N SER A 130 3.16 -6.43 -0.94
CA SER A 130 3.59 -5.19 -1.61
C SER A 130 3.60 -5.36 -3.13
N LEU A 131 4.06 -6.52 -3.61
CA LEU A 131 3.95 -6.92 -5.01
C LEU A 131 2.48 -6.98 -5.44
N ARG A 132 1.58 -7.52 -4.60
CA ARG A 132 0.16 -7.62 -4.89
C ARG A 132 -0.51 -6.25 -5.07
N ILE A 133 -0.16 -5.25 -4.25
CA ILE A 133 -0.62 -3.86 -4.42
C ILE A 133 -0.12 -3.29 -5.75
N SER A 134 1.14 -3.53 -6.11
CA SER A 134 1.77 -2.92 -7.29
C SER A 134 1.39 -3.55 -8.62
N TRP A 135 0.65 -4.67 -8.62
CA TRP A 135 0.12 -5.28 -9.83
C TRP A 135 -1.09 -4.52 -10.37
N ASP A 136 -2.13 -4.34 -9.55
CA ASP A 136 -3.39 -3.70 -10.00
C ASP A 136 -3.49 -2.25 -9.53
N LEU A 137 -3.24 -2.00 -8.23
CA LEU A 137 -3.66 -0.79 -7.53
C LEU A 137 -2.65 0.35 -7.71
N LEU A 138 -2.47 0.83 -8.95
CA LEU A 138 -1.47 1.86 -9.27
C LEU A 138 -1.72 3.19 -8.54
N ARG A 139 -3.00 3.59 -8.38
CA ARG A 139 -3.38 4.74 -7.53
C ARG A 139 -2.93 4.56 -6.07
N ASN A 140 -3.26 3.42 -5.45
CA ASN A 140 -2.85 3.11 -4.08
C ASN A 140 -1.32 3.06 -3.93
N THR A 141 -0.63 2.50 -4.94
CA THR A 141 0.83 2.47 -5.03
C THR A 141 1.38 3.89 -5.01
N LEU A 142 0.94 4.79 -5.89
CA LEU A 142 1.40 6.19 -5.90
C LEU A 142 1.11 6.89 -4.56
N GLY A 143 -0.10 6.75 -4.02
CA GLY A 143 -0.51 7.39 -2.77
C GLY A 143 0.31 6.96 -1.55
N LEU A 144 0.56 5.66 -1.38
CA LEU A 144 1.37 5.14 -0.28
C LEU A 144 2.86 5.47 -0.44
N GLY A 145 3.35 5.54 -1.68
CA GLY A 145 4.68 6.07 -2.00
C GLY A 145 4.84 7.52 -1.55
N ILE A 146 3.93 8.41 -1.96
CA ILE A 146 3.95 9.83 -1.56
C ILE A 146 3.81 9.97 -0.03
N LEU A 147 2.92 9.19 0.61
CA LEU A 147 2.74 9.15 2.07
C LEU A 147 4.07 8.85 2.81
N LEU A 148 4.83 7.86 2.35
CA LEU A 148 6.14 7.52 2.92
C LEU A 148 7.16 8.67 2.83
N PHE A 149 7.10 9.48 1.77
CA PHE A 149 7.89 10.72 1.66
C PHE A 149 7.33 11.86 2.52
N ALA A 150 6.00 11.96 2.66
CA ALA A 150 5.32 13.00 3.42
C ALA A 150 5.56 12.89 4.93
N LEU A 151 5.35 11.70 5.51
CA LEU A 151 5.36 11.49 6.97
C LEU A 151 6.66 11.98 7.66
N PRO A 152 7.88 11.76 7.14
CA PRO A 152 9.12 12.31 7.70
C PRO A 152 9.14 13.84 7.90
N PHE A 153 8.39 14.61 7.10
CA PHE A 153 8.34 16.08 7.25
C PHE A 153 7.50 16.54 8.46
N ILE A 154 6.71 15.66 9.09
CA ILE A 154 6.06 15.93 10.39
C ILE A 154 7.11 16.34 11.44
N LYS A 155 8.31 15.76 11.41
CA LYS A 155 9.43 16.10 12.31
C LYS A 155 10.17 17.39 11.90
N ARG A 156 9.73 18.10 10.85
CA ARG A 156 10.43 19.25 10.23
C ARG A 156 9.51 20.44 9.93
N VAL A 157 8.25 20.39 10.35
CA VAL A 157 7.20 21.38 10.04
C VAL A 157 7.50 22.78 10.59
N ASP A 158 8.39 22.89 11.58
CA ASP A 158 8.88 24.17 12.11
C ASP A 158 9.87 24.91 11.21
N SER A 159 10.42 24.24 10.20
CA SER A 159 11.25 24.86 9.17
C SER A 159 10.40 25.29 7.97
N LYS A 160 10.62 26.50 7.41
CA LYS A 160 9.84 26.98 6.23
C LYS A 160 9.83 25.97 5.08
N ARG A 161 10.97 25.33 4.79
CA ARG A 161 11.06 24.28 3.76
C ARG A 161 10.27 23.02 4.14
N GLY A 162 10.41 22.53 5.37
CA GLY A 162 9.69 21.32 5.82
C GLY A 162 8.17 21.53 5.92
N PHE A 163 7.72 22.73 6.28
CA PHE A 163 6.31 23.13 6.22
C PHE A 163 5.76 23.01 4.80
N VAL A 164 6.39 23.69 3.82
CA VAL A 164 5.94 23.67 2.42
C VAL A 164 6.00 22.27 1.82
N CYS A 165 7.07 21.50 2.06
CA CYS A 165 7.15 20.11 1.63
C CYS A 165 6.01 19.25 2.21
N PHE A 166 5.64 19.45 3.48
CA PHE A 166 4.53 18.69 4.09
C PHE A 166 3.16 19.11 3.54
N VAL A 167 2.91 20.41 3.32
CA VAL A 167 1.68 20.90 2.67
C VAL A 167 1.52 20.28 1.28
N LEU A 168 2.57 20.35 0.44
CA LEU A 168 2.51 19.83 -0.92
C LEU A 168 2.37 18.30 -0.97
N LEU A 169 3.17 17.57 -0.19
CA LEU A 169 3.10 16.11 -0.16
C LEU A 169 1.80 15.59 0.49
N SER A 170 1.22 16.30 1.45
CA SER A 170 -0.09 15.92 2.02
C SER A 170 -1.23 16.11 1.02
N LEU A 171 -1.27 17.24 0.29
CA LEU A 171 -2.22 17.46 -0.81
C LEU A 171 -2.06 16.38 -1.91
N LEU A 172 -0.83 16.12 -2.36
CA LEU A 172 -0.56 15.08 -3.35
C LEU A 172 -0.94 13.68 -2.85
N THR A 173 -0.81 13.39 -1.55
CA THR A 173 -1.29 12.12 -0.96
C THR A 173 -2.81 11.98 -1.10
N VAL A 174 -3.56 13.06 -0.86
CA VAL A 174 -5.03 13.08 -0.98
C VAL A 174 -5.49 12.89 -2.43
N PHE A 175 -4.87 13.59 -3.39
CA PHE A 175 -5.19 13.43 -4.82
C PHE A 175 -4.74 12.07 -5.40
N ALA A 176 -3.77 11.40 -4.77
CA ALA A 176 -3.25 10.11 -5.23
C ALA A 176 -4.10 8.91 -4.80
N HIS A 177 -4.44 8.78 -3.50
CA HIS A 177 -5.30 7.68 -3.06
C HIS A 177 -6.01 7.89 -1.72
N GLU A 178 -7.24 7.38 -1.63
CA GLU A 178 -8.10 7.52 -0.45
C GLU A 178 -7.55 6.83 0.79
N TYR A 179 -7.02 5.61 0.70
CA TYR A 179 -6.44 4.98 1.89
C TYR A 179 -5.15 5.65 2.35
N ALA A 180 -4.39 6.23 1.42
CA ALA A 180 -3.22 7.03 1.78
C ALA A 180 -3.66 8.34 2.47
N ALA A 181 -4.76 8.96 2.00
CA ALA A 181 -5.41 10.11 2.63
C ALA A 181 -5.93 9.77 4.05
N VAL A 182 -6.73 8.71 4.21
CA VAL A 182 -7.27 8.25 5.50
C VAL A 182 -6.13 7.90 6.46
N THR A 183 -5.07 7.24 5.98
CA THR A 183 -3.88 6.95 6.78
C THR A 183 -3.19 8.23 7.24
N LEU A 184 -3.03 9.22 6.37
CA LEU A 184 -2.44 10.51 6.72
C LEU A 184 -3.29 11.26 7.75
N VAL A 185 -4.61 11.34 7.53
CA VAL A 185 -5.59 11.92 8.46
C VAL A 185 -5.49 11.25 9.83
N ALA A 186 -5.57 9.92 9.89
CA ALA A 186 -5.49 9.16 11.13
C ALA A 186 -4.15 9.35 11.86
N VAL A 187 -3.03 9.33 11.14
CA VAL A 187 -1.70 9.55 11.73
C VAL A 187 -1.55 10.98 12.28
N VAL A 188 -1.96 12.01 11.53
CA VAL A 188 -1.84 13.41 11.99
C VAL A 188 -2.79 13.68 13.16
N LEU A 189 -4.07 13.31 13.06
CA LEU A 189 -5.04 13.52 14.13
C LEU A 189 -4.68 12.69 15.37
N GLY A 190 -4.27 11.42 15.20
CA GLY A 190 -3.82 10.56 16.29
C GLY A 190 -2.58 11.10 17.01
N LEU A 191 -1.63 11.70 16.29
CA LEU A 191 -0.50 12.40 16.89
C LEU A 191 -0.94 13.65 17.68
N VAL A 192 -1.80 14.49 17.11
CA VAL A 192 -2.29 15.72 17.75
C VAL A 192 -3.08 15.37 19.02
N PHE A 193 -3.99 14.40 18.94
CA PHE A 193 -4.76 13.88 20.08
C PHE A 193 -3.85 13.31 21.17
N TRP A 194 -2.87 12.47 20.81
CA TRP A 194 -1.93 11.89 21.79
C TRP A 194 -1.04 12.95 22.47
N ARG A 195 -0.63 13.99 21.74
CA ARG A 195 0.09 15.14 22.31
C ARG A 195 -0.82 15.99 23.22
N PHE A 196 -2.09 16.17 22.84
CA PHE A 196 -3.12 16.89 23.63
C PHE A 196 -3.42 16.17 24.95
N VAL A 197 -3.74 14.87 24.92
CA VAL A 197 -3.99 14.04 26.12
C VAL A 197 -2.80 14.07 27.08
N LYS A 198 -1.57 14.12 26.56
CA LYS A 198 -0.34 14.25 27.37
C LYS A 198 -0.01 15.68 27.81
N LYS A 199 -0.90 16.65 27.58
CA LYS A 199 -0.72 18.09 27.85
C LYS A 199 0.55 18.70 27.20
N ARG A 200 1.08 18.08 26.14
CA ARG A 200 2.26 18.54 25.37
C ARG A 200 1.83 19.33 24.12
N MET A 201 1.06 20.39 24.36
CA MET A 201 0.54 21.28 23.29
C MET A 201 1.52 22.43 23.00
N GLY A 202 2.55 22.14 22.20
CA GLY A 202 3.53 23.14 21.73
C GLY A 202 3.11 23.85 20.45
N ILE A 203 3.91 24.86 20.05
CA ILE A 203 3.77 25.60 18.78
C ILE A 203 3.86 24.65 17.58
N GLU A 204 4.70 23.61 17.67
CA GLU A 204 4.81 22.52 16.68
C GLU A 204 3.43 21.94 16.29
N ASN A 205 2.54 21.74 17.26
CA ASN A 205 1.23 21.11 17.03
C ASN A 205 0.32 22.05 16.24
N LYS A 206 0.35 23.36 16.55
CA LYS A 206 -0.39 24.38 15.79
C LYS A 206 0.12 24.46 14.35
N ARG A 207 1.44 24.40 14.16
CA ARG A 207 2.08 24.35 12.83
C ARG A 207 1.76 23.08 12.06
N LEU A 208 1.72 21.92 12.70
CA LEU A 208 1.34 20.65 12.08
C LEU A 208 -0.12 20.65 11.61
N VAL A 209 -1.05 21.14 12.44
CA VAL A 209 -2.46 21.29 12.05
C VAL A 209 -2.62 22.31 10.91
N LEU A 210 -1.91 23.45 10.97
CA LEU A 210 -1.94 24.46 9.91
C LEU A 210 -1.32 23.97 8.58
N ALA A 211 -0.27 23.14 8.64
CA ALA A 211 0.33 22.55 7.45
C ALA A 211 -0.53 21.42 6.85
N PHE A 212 -1.38 20.79 7.67
CA PHE A 212 -2.28 19.72 7.23
C PHE A 212 -3.66 20.22 6.79
N SER A 213 -4.09 21.41 7.23
CA SER A 213 -5.45 21.90 6.98
C SER A 213 -5.86 22.00 5.49
N PRO A 214 -4.98 22.29 4.50
CA PRO A 214 -5.40 22.27 3.10
C PRO A 214 -5.75 20.86 2.62
N ALA A 215 -4.95 19.86 2.97
CA ALA A 215 -5.20 18.46 2.63
C ALA A 215 -6.45 17.92 3.34
N LEU A 216 -6.63 18.28 4.62
CA LEU A 216 -7.84 17.93 5.37
C LEU A 216 -9.11 18.58 4.78
N ALA A 217 -9.04 19.84 4.35
CA ALA A 217 -10.17 20.53 3.72
C ALA A 217 -10.57 19.85 2.40
N VAL A 218 -9.62 19.59 1.50
CA VAL A 218 -9.88 18.85 0.25
C VAL A 218 -10.50 17.48 0.52
N PHE A 219 -9.96 16.73 1.49
CA PHE A 219 -10.47 15.42 1.87
C PHE A 219 -11.90 15.46 2.44
N LEU A 220 -12.22 16.43 3.30
CA LEU A 220 -13.56 16.60 3.86
C LEU A 220 -14.58 17.08 2.81
N ILE A 221 -14.19 17.94 1.86
CA ILE A 221 -15.02 18.33 0.71
C ILE A 221 -15.30 17.11 -0.17
N GLY A 222 -14.29 16.25 -0.40
CA GLY A 222 -14.46 14.98 -1.13
C GLY A 222 -15.44 14.02 -0.46
N ILE A 223 -15.37 13.88 0.88
CA ILE A 223 -16.37 13.09 1.65
C ILE A 223 -17.77 13.70 1.52
N TYR A 224 -17.91 15.01 1.71
CA TYR A 224 -19.19 15.70 1.63
C TYR A 224 -19.86 15.51 0.25
N LEU A 225 -19.11 15.72 -0.84
CA LEU A 225 -19.59 15.56 -2.21
C LEU A 225 -19.81 14.09 -2.64
N ARG A 226 -19.35 13.10 -1.86
CA ARG A 226 -19.71 11.69 -2.03
C ARG A 226 -20.99 11.29 -1.29
N ILE A 227 -21.23 11.89 -0.11
CA ILE A 227 -22.49 11.70 0.65
C ILE A 227 -23.64 12.45 -0.02
N PHE A 228 -23.37 13.63 -0.58
CA PHE A 228 -24.31 14.47 -1.33
C PHE A 228 -23.84 14.64 -2.79
N PRO A 229 -23.97 13.57 -3.62
CA PRO A 229 -23.49 13.61 -4.99
C PRO A 229 -24.29 14.57 -5.87
N ILE A 230 -23.60 15.54 -6.45
CA ILE A 230 -24.12 16.36 -7.54
C ILE A 230 -24.38 15.44 -8.74
N ARG A 231 -25.58 15.49 -9.31
CA ARG A 231 -25.96 14.67 -10.48
C ARG A 231 -25.39 15.29 -11.75
N TYR A 232 -24.64 14.50 -12.51
CA TYR A 232 -24.15 14.80 -13.85
C TYR A 232 -24.14 13.50 -14.66
N THR A 233 -24.29 13.60 -15.98
CA THR A 233 -24.21 12.47 -16.91
C THR A 233 -22.86 12.48 -17.61
N VAL A 234 -22.16 11.34 -17.59
CA VAL A 234 -20.98 11.13 -18.43
C VAL A 234 -21.39 10.23 -19.58
N GLU A 235 -21.17 10.66 -20.81
CA GLU A 235 -21.28 9.79 -21.98
C GLU A 235 -20.09 8.83 -21.97
N THR A 236 -20.35 7.53 -21.86
CA THR A 236 -19.30 6.50 -21.86
C THR A 236 -19.77 5.26 -22.61
N ASN A 237 -18.85 4.61 -23.31
CA ASN A 237 -19.08 3.31 -23.95
C ASN A 237 -18.92 2.12 -22.98
N VAL A 238 -18.79 2.38 -21.67
CA VAL A 238 -18.70 1.37 -20.61
C VAL A 238 -20.08 1.17 -20.00
N ILE A 239 -20.64 -0.03 -20.19
CA ILE A 239 -21.93 -0.44 -19.62
C ILE A 239 -21.67 -1.06 -18.25
N SER A 240 -22.34 -0.56 -17.21
CA SER A 240 -22.37 -1.22 -15.90
C SER A 240 -23.38 -2.36 -15.92
N ALA A 241 -22.96 -3.57 -15.52
CA ALA A 241 -23.79 -4.76 -15.56
C ALA A 241 -24.93 -4.79 -14.50
N GLY A 242 -24.86 -3.93 -13.48
CA GLY A 242 -25.91 -3.79 -12.45
C GLY A 242 -26.04 -4.97 -11.48
N ASP A 243 -25.11 -5.92 -11.51
CA ASP A 243 -25.08 -7.17 -10.74
C ASP A 243 -24.51 -7.02 -9.30
N VAL A 244 -23.99 -5.83 -8.96
CA VAL A 244 -23.29 -5.57 -7.69
C VAL A 244 -24.22 -5.03 -6.60
N VAL A 245 -24.32 -5.76 -5.48
CA VAL A 245 -24.97 -5.32 -4.24
C VAL A 245 -23.91 -4.91 -3.22
N ARG A 246 -23.58 -3.60 -3.14
CA ARG A 246 -22.55 -3.08 -2.23
C ARG A 246 -22.93 -3.11 -0.73
N ALA A 247 -24.22 -3.23 -0.41
CA ALA A 247 -24.74 -3.36 0.97
C ALA A 247 -24.26 -2.27 1.97
N ASN A 248 -24.23 -1.02 1.52
CA ASN A 248 -23.76 0.15 2.27
C ASN A 248 -24.64 0.44 3.51
N VAL A 249 -24.00 0.70 4.64
CA VAL A 249 -24.70 0.95 5.93
C VAL A 249 -25.10 2.42 6.05
N GLY A 250 -26.40 2.68 6.19
CA GLY A 250 -26.93 4.05 6.40
C GLY A 250 -26.64 5.03 5.25
N GLY A 251 -26.38 4.53 4.03
CA GLY A 251 -25.96 5.34 2.89
C GLY A 251 -24.50 5.78 2.89
N LEU A 252 -23.70 5.40 3.90
CA LEU A 252 -22.28 5.75 3.98
C LEU A 252 -21.45 4.83 3.07
N PHE A 253 -20.83 5.40 2.04
CA PHE A 253 -20.09 4.65 1.01
C PHE A 253 -18.95 3.78 1.55
N PHE A 254 -18.37 4.16 2.70
CA PHE A 254 -17.19 3.50 3.28
C PHE A 254 -17.51 2.44 4.35
N LEU A 255 -18.79 2.15 4.62
CA LEU A 255 -19.23 1.13 5.58
C LEU A 255 -20.13 0.09 4.92
N VAL A 256 -19.75 -1.18 5.01
CA VAL A 256 -20.39 -2.30 4.31
C VAL A 256 -20.83 -3.39 5.29
N ASN A 257 -21.98 -4.00 5.02
CA ASN A 257 -22.42 -5.25 5.62
C ASN A 257 -21.89 -6.45 4.81
N TYR A 258 -20.80 -7.07 5.29
CA TYR A 258 -20.15 -8.21 4.64
C TYR A 258 -20.96 -9.52 4.63
N LEU A 259 -22.12 -9.56 5.31
CA LEU A 259 -23.07 -10.68 5.23
C LEU A 259 -24.19 -10.41 4.21
N GLY A 260 -24.36 -9.17 3.76
CA GLY A 260 -25.31 -8.78 2.71
C GLY A 260 -24.66 -8.45 1.36
N VAL A 261 -23.34 -8.20 1.35
CA VAL A 261 -22.59 -7.81 0.16
C VAL A 261 -22.52 -8.92 -0.90
N LYS A 262 -22.67 -8.53 -2.17
CA LYS A 262 -22.46 -9.38 -3.35
C LYS A 262 -21.77 -8.55 -4.43
N THR A 263 -20.45 -8.65 -4.53
CA THR A 263 -19.66 -8.07 -5.63
C THR A 263 -18.86 -9.15 -6.36
N SER A 264 -18.13 -8.78 -7.41
CA SER A 264 -17.26 -9.72 -8.13
C SER A 264 -16.11 -10.26 -7.25
N VAL A 265 -15.74 -9.51 -6.21
CA VAL A 265 -14.70 -9.86 -5.24
C VAL A 265 -15.29 -10.24 -3.89
N ASP A 266 -16.17 -9.41 -3.33
CA ASP A 266 -16.70 -9.56 -1.97
C ASP A 266 -18.08 -10.25 -1.98
N TYR A 267 -18.07 -11.56 -1.70
CA TYR A 267 -19.26 -12.41 -1.52
C TYR A 267 -18.99 -13.53 -0.52
N TYR A 268 -19.88 -13.75 0.45
CA TYR A 268 -19.65 -14.68 1.55
C TYR A 268 -20.93 -15.45 1.90
N GLY A 269 -20.97 -16.74 1.57
CA GLY A 269 -22.15 -17.59 1.86
C GLY A 269 -22.42 -17.84 3.35
N SER A 270 -21.48 -17.48 4.25
CA SER A 270 -21.68 -17.49 5.70
C SER A 270 -20.61 -16.64 6.39
N TYR A 271 -20.83 -16.29 7.66
CA TYR A 271 -19.80 -15.64 8.50
C TYR A 271 -18.54 -16.51 8.65
N PHE A 272 -18.67 -17.84 8.71
CA PHE A 272 -17.51 -18.74 8.73
C PHE A 272 -16.69 -18.65 7.43
N ASN A 273 -17.34 -18.49 6.28
CA ASN A 273 -16.66 -18.27 5.00
C ASN A 273 -15.86 -16.94 5.04
N LEU A 274 -16.45 -15.85 5.57
CA LEU A 274 -15.73 -14.58 5.80
C LEU A 274 -14.51 -14.75 6.71
N VAL A 275 -14.67 -15.39 7.89
CA VAL A 275 -13.55 -15.70 8.80
C VAL A 275 -12.44 -16.46 8.10
N LEU A 276 -12.78 -17.50 7.32
CA LEU A 276 -11.81 -18.33 6.62
C LEU A 276 -11.06 -17.54 5.53
N ASN A 277 -11.74 -16.65 4.79
CA ASN A 277 -11.07 -15.75 3.83
C ASN A 277 -10.08 -14.81 4.51
N VAL A 278 -10.48 -14.16 5.60
CA VAL A 278 -9.63 -13.19 6.34
C VAL A 278 -8.41 -13.88 6.94
N LEU A 279 -8.59 -15.05 7.57
CA LEU A 279 -7.50 -15.78 8.20
C LEU A 279 -6.55 -16.44 7.18
N VAL A 280 -7.06 -17.01 6.08
CA VAL A 280 -6.20 -17.59 5.03
C VAL A 280 -5.44 -16.49 4.29
N LEU A 281 -6.04 -15.33 4.02
CA LEU A 281 -5.32 -14.22 3.37
C LEU A 281 -4.23 -13.67 4.29
N PHE A 282 -4.53 -13.45 5.57
CA PHE A 282 -3.52 -13.02 6.53
C PHE A 282 -2.38 -14.03 6.68
N GLY A 283 -2.73 -15.33 6.74
CA GLY A 283 -1.78 -16.43 6.79
C GLY A 283 -0.83 -16.42 5.59
N LEU A 284 -1.38 -16.40 4.37
CA LEU A 284 -0.64 -16.38 3.12
C LEU A 284 0.29 -15.16 2.98
N LEU A 285 -0.17 -13.97 3.39
CA LEU A 285 0.60 -12.73 3.25
C LEU A 285 1.68 -12.52 4.32
N TYR A 286 1.43 -12.99 5.57
CA TYR A 286 2.22 -12.56 6.73
C TYR A 286 2.80 -13.68 7.59
N LEU A 287 2.20 -14.88 7.64
CA LEU A 287 2.71 -15.99 8.47
C LEU A 287 4.20 -16.33 8.21
N PRO A 288 4.74 -16.28 6.97
CA PRO A 288 6.16 -16.54 6.70
C PRO A 288 7.16 -15.66 7.46
N TYR A 289 6.77 -14.46 7.89
CA TYR A 289 7.63 -13.53 8.63
C TYR A 289 6.98 -12.88 9.87
N LEU A 290 5.77 -13.29 10.27
CA LEU A 290 5.03 -12.75 11.41
C LEU A 290 5.83 -12.82 12.73
N PHE A 291 6.64 -13.86 12.94
CA PHE A 291 7.55 -13.94 14.09
C PHE A 291 8.56 -12.79 14.15
N LEU A 292 9.06 -12.33 12.99
CA LEU A 292 9.97 -11.19 12.92
C LEU A 292 9.23 -9.88 13.24
N VAL A 293 7.99 -9.73 12.76
CA VAL A 293 7.09 -8.59 13.09
C VAL A 293 6.85 -8.52 14.60
N LEU A 294 6.46 -9.64 15.22
CA LEU A 294 6.18 -9.71 16.65
C LEU A 294 7.43 -9.46 17.50
N LYS A 295 8.55 -10.11 17.16
CA LYS A 295 9.82 -9.97 17.90
C LYS A 295 10.45 -8.59 17.73
N GLY A 296 10.27 -7.96 16.58
CA GLY A 296 10.81 -6.65 16.25
C GLY A 296 9.87 -5.48 16.52
N PHE A 297 8.73 -5.71 17.18
CA PHE A 297 7.78 -4.65 17.51
C PHE A 297 8.42 -3.61 18.46
N PHE A 298 8.47 -2.34 18.00
CA PHE A 298 8.99 -1.22 18.79
C PHE A 298 7.99 -0.07 18.84
N LYS A 299 8.00 0.67 19.96
CA LYS A 299 7.01 1.70 20.26
C LYS A 299 7.34 3.02 19.53
N HIS A 300 6.66 3.30 18.43
CA HIS A 300 6.82 4.53 17.65
C HIS A 300 5.46 5.09 17.22
N SER A 301 5.06 6.24 17.77
CA SER A 301 3.67 6.76 17.72
C SER A 301 3.03 6.72 16.33
N ILE A 302 3.77 7.05 15.27
CA ILE A 302 3.27 7.04 13.89
C ILE A 302 3.01 5.61 13.38
N LEU A 303 3.94 4.69 13.64
CA LEU A 303 3.77 3.29 13.23
C LEU A 303 2.68 2.62 14.08
N ASN A 304 2.57 2.94 15.37
CA ASN A 304 1.51 2.43 16.23
C ASN A 304 0.11 2.85 15.73
N VAL A 305 -0.09 4.12 15.36
CA VAL A 305 -1.38 4.60 14.82
C VAL A 305 -1.66 4.01 13.43
N TRP A 306 -0.66 3.99 12.54
CA TRP A 306 -0.80 3.41 11.20
C TRP A 306 -1.13 1.91 11.27
N THR A 307 -0.41 1.13 12.07
CA THR A 307 -0.68 -0.30 12.27
C THR A 307 -2.04 -0.53 12.90
N GLY A 308 -2.43 0.27 13.89
CA GLY A 308 -3.74 0.19 14.54
C GLY A 308 -4.89 0.42 13.57
N LEU A 309 -4.81 1.44 12.72
CA LEU A 309 -5.77 1.71 11.65
C LEU A 309 -5.87 0.53 10.68
N LEU A 310 -4.74 0.05 10.18
CA LEU A 310 -4.73 -1.03 9.19
C LEU A 310 -5.24 -2.35 9.77
N LEU A 311 -4.90 -2.69 11.02
CA LEU A 311 -5.45 -3.87 11.70
C LEU A 311 -6.97 -3.74 11.90
N ALA A 312 -7.46 -2.56 12.29
CA ALA A 312 -8.89 -2.29 12.42
C ALA A 312 -9.64 -2.42 11.08
N GLY A 313 -9.06 -1.93 9.97
CA GLY A 313 -9.63 -2.15 8.63
C GLY A 313 -9.55 -3.60 8.14
N SER A 314 -8.49 -4.32 8.49
CA SER A 314 -8.26 -5.71 8.05
C SER A 314 -9.12 -6.75 8.77
N PHE A 315 -9.40 -6.52 10.06
CA PHE A 315 -10.09 -7.47 10.93
C PHE A 315 -11.44 -6.95 11.48
N GLY A 316 -11.79 -5.69 11.23
CA GLY A 316 -13.06 -5.10 11.67
C GLY A 316 -14.29 -5.84 11.12
N CYS A 317 -14.19 -6.41 9.92
CA CYS A 317 -15.22 -7.27 9.33
C CYS A 317 -15.45 -8.60 10.10
N LEU A 318 -14.55 -9.01 11.00
CA LEU A 318 -14.78 -10.14 11.91
C LEU A 318 -15.45 -9.70 13.22
N VAL A 319 -15.17 -8.49 13.70
CA VAL A 319 -15.74 -7.98 14.96
C VAL A 319 -17.14 -7.41 14.75
N VAL A 320 -17.36 -6.70 13.63
CA VAL A 320 -18.61 -6.02 13.28
C VAL A 320 -18.94 -6.29 11.80
N PRO A 321 -19.22 -7.54 11.41
CA PRO A 321 -19.41 -7.92 9.99
C PRO A 321 -20.52 -7.14 9.27
N PHE A 322 -21.51 -6.64 10.01
CA PHE A 322 -22.63 -5.86 9.51
C PHE A 322 -22.35 -4.35 9.36
N CYS A 323 -21.21 -3.85 9.86
CA CYS A 323 -20.81 -2.45 9.80
C CYS A 323 -19.29 -2.32 9.95
N ALA A 324 -18.55 -2.68 8.91
CA ALA A 324 -17.09 -2.58 8.85
C ALA A 324 -16.64 -1.76 7.63
N LEU A 325 -15.37 -1.33 7.64
CA LEU A 325 -14.79 -0.55 6.55
C LEU A 325 -14.80 -1.35 5.23
N GLU A 326 -15.12 -0.65 4.14
CA GLU A 326 -15.12 -1.19 2.77
C GLU A 326 -13.72 -1.73 2.37
N TYR A 327 -13.72 -2.81 1.58
CA TYR A 327 -12.54 -3.55 1.08
C TYR A 327 -11.50 -3.94 2.16
N TRP A 328 -11.88 -4.71 3.19
CA TRP A 328 -10.98 -5.21 4.25
C TRP A 328 -9.67 -5.83 3.71
N HIS A 329 -9.72 -6.47 2.54
CA HIS A 329 -8.56 -7.09 1.89
C HIS A 329 -7.56 -6.04 1.38
N ARG A 330 -8.02 -4.87 0.90
CA ARG A 330 -7.16 -3.72 0.54
C ARG A 330 -6.44 -3.18 1.79
N TRP A 331 -7.13 -3.09 2.93
CA TRP A 331 -6.52 -2.76 4.24
C TRP A 331 -5.48 -3.81 4.67
N MET A 332 -5.77 -5.09 4.47
CA MET A 332 -4.86 -6.18 4.81
C MET A 332 -3.60 -6.19 3.96
N PHE A 333 -3.67 -5.88 2.67
CA PHE A 333 -2.46 -5.73 1.84
C PHE A 333 -1.57 -4.59 2.36
N MET A 334 -2.14 -3.48 2.84
CA MET A 334 -1.37 -2.34 3.33
C MET A 334 -0.61 -2.59 4.64
N LEU A 335 -0.91 -3.65 5.41
CA LEU A 335 -0.16 -4.00 6.63
C LEU A 335 1.34 -4.24 6.36
N VAL A 336 1.70 -4.59 5.12
CA VAL A 336 3.07 -4.77 4.62
C VAL A 336 3.99 -3.58 4.93
N PHE A 337 3.46 -2.35 4.92
CA PHE A 337 4.23 -1.13 5.17
C PHE A 337 4.75 -1.06 6.62
N PRO A 338 3.91 -1.03 7.68
CA PRO A 338 4.41 -1.10 9.05
C PRO A 338 5.09 -2.44 9.39
N PHE A 339 4.59 -3.57 8.85
CA PHE A 339 5.15 -4.89 9.17
C PHE A 339 6.58 -5.05 8.63
N THR A 340 6.94 -4.42 7.51
CA THR A 340 8.34 -4.33 7.06
C THR A 340 9.24 -3.77 8.14
N PHE A 341 8.89 -2.61 8.73
CA PHE A 341 9.74 -1.97 9.72
C PHE A 341 9.86 -2.80 11.01
N TYR A 342 8.79 -3.46 11.45
CA TYR A 342 8.89 -4.37 12.60
C TYR A 342 9.72 -5.62 12.26
N ALA A 343 9.50 -6.26 11.12
CA ALA A 343 10.25 -7.45 10.71
C ALA A 343 11.76 -7.19 10.54
N VAL A 344 12.12 -6.06 9.95
CA VAL A 344 13.52 -5.63 9.76
C VAL A 344 14.19 -5.35 11.11
N ASN A 345 13.51 -4.66 12.02
CA ASN A 345 14.03 -4.45 13.38
C ASN A 345 14.25 -5.80 14.10
N GLY A 346 13.28 -6.71 14.05
CA GLY A 346 13.33 -8.03 14.68
C GLY A 346 14.45 -8.92 14.12
N LEU A 347 14.65 -8.89 12.80
CA LEU A 347 15.78 -9.53 12.13
C LEU A 347 17.12 -8.93 12.59
N SER A 348 17.21 -7.61 12.73
CA SER A 348 18.44 -6.95 13.22
C SER A 348 18.75 -7.33 14.68
N GLU A 349 17.73 -7.44 15.54
CA GLU A 349 17.89 -7.81 16.95
C GLU A 349 18.28 -9.29 17.11
N LEU A 350 17.71 -10.18 16.29
CA LEU A 350 18.12 -11.58 16.19
C LEU A 350 19.60 -11.68 15.79
N LEU A 351 19.98 -11.05 14.68
CA LEU A 351 21.35 -11.09 14.17
C LEU A 351 22.36 -10.49 15.17
N ARG A 352 22.01 -9.41 15.87
CA ARG A 352 22.85 -8.85 16.95
C ARG A 352 23.04 -9.84 18.09
N LYS A 353 21.96 -10.44 18.60
CA LYS A 353 22.05 -11.43 19.71
C LYS A 353 22.88 -12.66 19.33
N CYS A 354 22.81 -13.13 18.08
CA CYS A 354 23.65 -14.24 17.59
C CYS A 354 25.15 -13.91 17.50
N ASN A 355 25.55 -12.65 17.31
CA ASN A 355 26.97 -12.27 17.26
C ASN A 355 27.58 -12.04 18.66
N CYS A 356 26.78 -11.79 19.70
CA CYS A 356 27.27 -11.40 21.03
C CYS A 356 27.58 -12.57 21.99
N GLY A 357 27.51 -13.82 21.52
CA GLY A 357 28.23 -14.97 22.12
C GLY A 357 27.88 -15.42 23.56
N ASN A 358 26.99 -14.74 24.29
CA ASN A 358 26.60 -15.14 25.64
C ASN A 358 25.21 -14.62 26.02
N SER A 359 24.22 -15.51 26.19
CA SER A 359 22.96 -15.19 26.88
C SER A 359 22.22 -16.47 27.30
N MET A 360 22.33 -16.83 28.58
CA MET A 360 21.42 -17.79 29.21
C MET A 360 20.03 -17.15 29.37
N LEU A 361 19.17 -17.24 28.36
CA LEU A 361 17.71 -17.26 28.59
C LEU A 361 16.90 -17.86 27.42
N GLY A 362 16.39 -19.07 27.63
CA GLY A 362 14.98 -19.40 27.33
C GLY A 362 14.48 -19.53 25.89
N MET A 363 15.24 -19.23 24.83
CA MET A 363 14.76 -19.49 23.44
C MET A 363 15.91 -19.70 22.42
N SER A 364 16.37 -20.95 22.27
CA SER A 364 17.35 -21.33 21.25
C SER A 364 16.73 -21.40 19.84
N PHE A 365 16.48 -20.23 19.24
CA PHE A 365 16.16 -20.13 17.82
C PHE A 365 17.45 -20.14 17.01
N SER A 366 17.79 -21.31 16.47
CA SER A 366 18.87 -21.45 15.49
C SER A 366 18.70 -20.45 14.35
N ASP A 367 19.80 -19.80 13.97
CA ASP A 367 19.94 -18.92 12.80
C ASP A 367 19.35 -19.55 11.51
N ARG A 368 19.39 -20.88 11.38
CA ARG A 368 18.72 -21.65 10.32
C ARG A 368 17.22 -21.36 10.21
N LYS A 369 16.49 -21.21 11.32
CA LYS A 369 15.05 -20.90 11.32
C LYS A 369 14.78 -19.48 10.79
N VAL A 370 15.57 -18.50 11.21
CA VAL A 370 15.45 -17.10 10.78
C VAL A 370 15.73 -16.98 9.27
N LYS A 371 16.80 -17.63 8.80
CA LYS A 371 17.14 -17.73 7.38
C LYS A 371 16.06 -18.46 6.58
N GLY A 372 15.49 -19.53 7.13
CA GLY A 372 14.36 -20.24 6.51
C GLY A 372 13.10 -19.39 6.35
N MET A 373 12.73 -18.58 7.35
CA MET A 373 11.58 -17.66 7.27
C MET A 373 11.80 -16.53 6.24
N PHE A 374 13.01 -15.97 6.20
CA PHE A 374 13.39 -14.98 5.18
C PHE A 374 13.35 -15.61 3.77
N LEU A 375 13.96 -16.79 3.60
CA LEU A 375 13.98 -17.53 2.33
C LEU A 375 12.56 -17.89 1.87
N LEU A 376 11.69 -18.37 2.76
CA LEU A 376 10.28 -18.66 2.45
C LEU A 376 9.53 -17.41 1.96
N THR A 377 9.76 -16.27 2.60
CA THR A 377 9.17 -14.98 2.19
C THR A 377 9.65 -14.59 0.78
N VAL A 378 10.96 -14.72 0.51
CA VAL A 378 11.53 -14.47 -0.82
C VAL A 378 10.97 -15.44 -1.87
N MET A 379 10.90 -16.74 -1.55
CA MET A 379 10.37 -17.76 -2.46
C MET A 379 8.91 -17.52 -2.82
N MET A 380 8.06 -17.14 -1.86
CA MET A 380 6.67 -16.78 -2.14
C MET A 380 6.54 -15.52 -3.01
N GLY A 381 7.43 -14.54 -2.81
CA GLY A 381 7.58 -13.40 -3.73
C GLY A 381 7.98 -13.85 -5.14
N SER A 382 9.01 -14.70 -5.28
CA SER A 382 9.49 -15.22 -6.57
C SER A 382 8.44 -16.06 -7.31
N VAL A 383 7.67 -16.90 -6.60
CA VAL A 383 6.54 -17.66 -7.18
C VAL A 383 5.45 -16.72 -7.69
N TYR A 384 5.19 -15.61 -6.98
CA TYR A 384 4.26 -14.59 -7.47
C TYR A 384 4.78 -13.87 -8.71
N LEU A 385 6.05 -13.45 -8.72
CA LEU A 385 6.69 -12.83 -9.90
C LEU A 385 6.69 -13.76 -11.13
N ALA A 386 6.84 -15.07 -10.92
CA ALA A 386 6.80 -16.09 -11.97
C ALA A 386 5.38 -16.50 -12.41
N THR A 387 4.33 -16.03 -11.73
CA THR A 387 2.93 -16.43 -11.98
C THR A 387 2.50 -16.32 -13.45
N PRO A 388 2.86 -15.29 -14.26
CA PRO A 388 2.48 -15.25 -15.68
C PRO A 388 2.97 -16.46 -16.50
N VAL A 389 4.15 -17.01 -16.17
CA VAL A 389 4.69 -18.22 -16.81
C VAL A 389 4.02 -19.47 -16.26
N LEU A 390 3.87 -19.56 -14.93
CA LEU A 390 3.26 -20.72 -14.28
C LEU A 390 1.79 -20.91 -14.72
N MET A 391 1.10 -19.81 -15.03
CA MET A 391 -0.23 -19.84 -15.66
C MET A 391 -0.21 -20.39 -17.07
N SER A 392 0.62 -19.84 -17.97
CA SER A 392 0.66 -20.24 -19.37
C SER A 392 1.22 -21.66 -19.61
N THR A 393 1.96 -22.22 -18.64
CA THR A 393 2.62 -23.53 -18.77
C THR A 393 2.01 -24.65 -17.92
N VAL A 394 1.47 -24.35 -16.73
CA VAL A 394 0.98 -25.37 -15.77
C VAL A 394 -0.43 -25.09 -15.24
N ASN A 395 -0.97 -23.88 -15.46
CA ASN A 395 -2.23 -23.40 -14.88
C ASN A 395 -2.29 -23.49 -13.34
N VAL A 396 -1.14 -23.29 -12.67
CA VAL A 396 -0.98 -23.38 -11.21
C VAL A 396 -0.31 -22.12 -10.67
N GLY A 397 -0.76 -21.62 -9.51
CA GLY A 397 -0.09 -20.52 -8.82
C GLY A 397 -0.84 -20.07 -7.56
N ILE A 398 -0.57 -18.85 -7.10
CA ILE A 398 -1.15 -18.34 -5.84
C ILE A 398 -2.66 -18.11 -5.96
N PHE A 399 -3.15 -17.84 -7.17
CA PHE A 399 -4.57 -17.81 -7.53
C PHE A 399 -5.26 -19.18 -7.40
N SER A 400 -4.53 -20.30 -7.23
CA SER A 400 -5.11 -21.63 -6.96
C SER A 400 -5.48 -21.85 -5.47
N VAL A 401 -5.08 -20.93 -4.57
CA VAL A 401 -5.33 -21.08 -3.12
C VAL A 401 -6.77 -20.67 -2.78
N PHE A 402 -7.67 -21.64 -2.64
CA PHE A 402 -9.02 -21.39 -2.12
C PHE A 402 -8.99 -20.96 -0.63
N PRO A 403 -9.84 -20.03 -0.17
CA PRO A 403 -10.82 -19.21 -0.90
C PRO A 403 -10.25 -17.88 -1.42
N VAL A 404 -8.95 -17.64 -1.22
CA VAL A 404 -8.32 -16.33 -1.45
C VAL A 404 -7.95 -16.06 -2.91
N CYS A 405 -8.10 -17.05 -3.77
CA CYS A 405 -7.96 -17.00 -5.23
C CYS A 405 -8.48 -15.69 -5.86
N ARG A 406 -9.71 -15.30 -5.53
CA ARG A 406 -10.37 -14.07 -6.01
C ARG A 406 -9.67 -12.75 -5.67
N TYR A 407 -8.84 -12.72 -4.63
CA TYR A 407 -8.03 -11.54 -4.31
C TYR A 407 -6.72 -11.50 -5.10
N PHE A 408 -6.37 -12.53 -5.88
CA PHE A 408 -5.17 -12.62 -6.72
C PHE A 408 -5.56 -12.77 -8.21
N SER A 409 -5.48 -11.66 -8.94
CA SER A 409 -5.86 -11.56 -10.36
C SER A 409 -5.11 -12.58 -11.23
N PHE A 410 -5.86 -13.47 -11.88
CA PHE A 410 -5.34 -14.54 -12.76
C PHE A 410 -5.35 -14.13 -14.25
N ALA A 411 -6.05 -13.06 -14.60
CA ALA A 411 -6.14 -12.48 -15.93
C ALA A 411 -6.42 -10.97 -15.80
N PRO A 412 -6.22 -10.17 -16.85
CA PRO A 412 -6.75 -8.80 -16.89
C PRO A 412 -8.28 -8.85 -17.04
N THR A 413 -8.98 -9.11 -15.95
CA THR A 413 -10.43 -8.91 -15.83
C THR A 413 -10.71 -7.44 -15.47
N VAL A 414 -11.81 -6.89 -15.99
CA VAL A 414 -12.33 -5.59 -15.54
C VAL A 414 -13.15 -5.84 -14.26
N PRO A 415 -12.53 -5.89 -13.07
CA PRO A 415 -12.72 -5.02 -11.99
C PRO A 415 -13.86 -3.81 -12.43
N TYR A 416 -15.17 -4.05 -12.26
CA TYR A 416 -16.30 -3.16 -12.57
C TYR A 416 -16.59 -2.10 -11.48
N GLU A 417 -15.90 -2.15 -10.34
CA GLU A 417 -16.39 -1.55 -9.09
C GLU A 417 -15.82 -0.15 -8.76
N ASP A 418 -14.77 0.28 -9.46
CA ASP A 418 -14.07 1.58 -9.27
C ASP A 418 -14.39 2.62 -10.37
N VAL A 419 -15.55 2.50 -11.05
CA VAL A 419 -16.10 3.46 -12.03
C VAL A 419 -16.99 4.50 -11.34
#